data_AF-A0A2E3WY75-F1
#
_entry.id   AF-A0A2E3WY75-F1
#
_cell.length_a   1.000
_cell.length_b   1.000
_cell.length_c   1.000
_cell.angle_alpha   90.00
_cell.angle_beta   90.00
_cell.angle_gamma   90.00
#
_symmetry.space_group_name_H-M   'P 1'
#
loop_
_entity.id
_entity.type
_entity.pdbx_description
1 polymer ?
#
loop_
_entity_poly.entity_id
_entity_poly.type
_entity_poly.pdbx_seq_one_letter_code
_entity_poly.pdbx_strand_id
1 'polypeptide(L)'
;MVILVDDEDRENEGDIIIAADSITPELVNFMAKEARGLICLSLTEEQIRKLGLTLMIKDEHNESPNQTAFTLSIEAATGVT
;
A
#
# COMPACT_ATOMS: atom_id res chain seq x y z
N MET A 1 7.29 -13.33 -2.79
CA MET A 1 6.57 -12.51 -3.77
C MET A 1 5.53 -13.36 -4.44
N VAL A 2 4.29 -12.87 -4.49
CA VAL A 2 3.17 -13.52 -5.17
C VAL A 2 2.44 -12.46 -6.00
N ILE A 3 1.74 -12.88 -7.04
CA ILE A 3 0.79 -12.03 -7.75
C ILE A 3 -0.61 -12.39 -7.24
N LEU A 4 -1.34 -11.40 -6.74
CA LEU A 4 -2.74 -11.54 -6.35
C LEU A 4 -3.58 -10.83 -7.39
N VAL A 5 -4.55 -11.54 -7.97
CA VAL A 5 -5.52 -10.97 -8.91
C VAL A 5 -6.87 -10.96 -8.21
N ASP A 6 -7.59 -9.86 -8.28
CA ASP A 6 -8.92 -9.75 -7.72
C ASP A 6 -10.01 -10.20 -8.71
N ASP A 7 -11.27 -10.06 -8.34
CA ASP A 7 -12.40 -10.43 -9.20
C ASP A 7 -12.47 -9.55 -10.47
N GLU A 8 -12.85 -10.16 -11.59
CA GLU A 8 -12.98 -9.48 -12.91
C GLU A 8 -13.96 -8.29 -12.87
N ASP A 9 -14.98 -8.36 -12.01
CA ASP A 9 -16.00 -7.32 -11.87
C ASP A 9 -15.64 -6.23 -10.82
N ARG A 10 -14.44 -6.30 -10.23
CA ARG A 10 -13.96 -5.30 -9.25
C ARG A 10 -12.87 -4.42 -9.87
N GLU A 11 -11.58 -4.68 -9.63
CA GLU A 11 -10.49 -3.93 -10.26
C GLU A 11 -10.01 -4.62 -11.53
N ASN A 12 -10.10 -5.94 -11.59
CA ASN A 12 -9.51 -6.76 -12.65
C ASN A 12 -8.01 -6.46 -12.81
N GLU A 13 -7.33 -6.28 -11.68
CA GLU A 13 -5.92 -5.91 -11.59
C GLU A 13 -5.11 -7.00 -10.89
N GLY A 14 -3.79 -6.99 -11.15
CA GLY A 14 -2.84 -7.91 -10.55
C GLY A 14 -1.80 -7.19 -9.70
N ASP A 15 -1.82 -7.42 -8.39
CA ASP A 15 -0.91 -6.81 -7.43
C ASP A 15 0.26 -7.74 -7.10
N ILE A 16 1.47 -7.16 -7.06
CA ILE A 16 2.65 -7.84 -6.54
C ILE A 16 2.67 -7.70 -5.01
N ILE A 17 2.52 -8.81 -4.30
CA ILE A 17 2.50 -8.84 -2.83
C ILE A 17 3.75 -9.53 -2.28
N ILE A 18 4.33 -8.90 -1.26
CA ILE A 18 5.49 -9.39 -0.50
C ILE A 18 5.23 -9.13 0.99
N ALA A 19 5.66 -10.03 1.87
CA ALA A 19 5.64 -9.80 3.30
C ALA A 19 6.54 -8.60 3.65
N ALA A 20 6.01 -7.61 4.37
CA ALA A 20 6.70 -6.34 4.64
C ALA A 20 8.00 -6.52 5.44
N ASP A 21 8.12 -7.57 6.26
CA ASP A 21 9.32 -7.91 7.03
C ASP A 21 10.43 -8.58 6.19
N SER A 22 10.10 -9.00 4.97
CA SER A 22 10.97 -9.73 4.05
C SER A 22 11.32 -8.91 2.81
N ILE A 23 10.93 -7.63 2.76
CA ILE A 23 11.17 -6.73 1.63
C ILE A 23 12.66 -6.34 1.55
N THR A 24 13.19 -6.19 0.34
CA THR A 24 14.56 -5.72 0.09
C THR A 24 14.56 -4.58 -0.93
N PRO A 25 15.64 -3.75 -1.01
CA PRO A 25 15.74 -2.69 -2.01
C PRO A 25 15.59 -3.19 -3.45
N GLU A 26 16.11 -4.37 -3.77
CA GLU A 26 16.00 -4.99 -5.10
C GLU A 26 14.55 -5.31 -5.45
N LEU A 27 13.77 -5.77 -4.48
CA LEU A 27 12.35 -6.06 -4.64
C LEU A 27 11.53 -4.78 -4.79
N VAL A 28 11.83 -3.72 -4.03
CA VAL A 28 11.20 -2.40 -4.21
C VAL A 28 11.50 -1.84 -5.60
N ASN A 29 12.76 -1.93 -6.06
CA ASN A 29 13.14 -1.52 -7.40
C ASN A 29 12.42 -2.35 -8.49
N PHE A 30 12.25 -3.66 -8.27
CA PHE A 30 11.47 -4.50 -9.16
C PHE A 30 10.00 -4.06 -9.24
N MET A 31 9.35 -3.79 -8.10
CA MET A 31 7.99 -3.24 -8.06
C MET A 31 7.90 -1.91 -8.85
N ALA A 32 8.81 -0.97 -8.59
CA ALA A 32 8.82 0.33 -9.25
C ALA A 32 9.07 0.23 -10.76
N LYS A 33 9.94 -0.68 -11.20
CA LYS A 33 10.37 -0.80 -12.60
C LYS A 33 9.45 -1.66 -13.47
N GLU A 34 8.99 -2.78 -12.94
CA GLU A 34 8.25 -3.79 -13.69
C GLU A 34 6.73 -3.72 -13.44
N ALA A 35 6.29 -3.53 -12.18
CA ALA A 35 4.85 -3.37 -11.89
C ALA A 35 4.36 -1.94 -12.17
N ARG A 36 5.18 -0.93 -11.86
CA ARG A 36 4.95 0.50 -12.18
C ARG A 36 3.67 1.12 -11.58
N GLY A 37 3.04 0.45 -10.62
CA GLY A 37 1.96 0.98 -9.80
C GLY A 37 2.46 1.78 -8.59
N LEU A 38 1.52 2.23 -7.75
CA LEU A 38 1.84 2.83 -6.46
C LEU A 38 2.27 1.74 -5.47
N ILE A 39 3.43 1.92 -4.84
CA ILE A 39 3.91 1.00 -3.81
C ILE A 39 3.22 1.35 -2.49
N CYS A 40 2.34 0.46 -2.04
CA CYS A 40 1.57 0.59 -0.81
C CYS A 40 2.11 -0.31 0.30
N LEU A 41 1.92 0.10 1.56
CA LEU A 41 2.14 -0.73 2.75
C LEU A 41 0.80 -1.01 3.41
N SER A 42 0.33 -2.26 3.32
CA SER A 42 -0.90 -2.68 4.00
C SER A 42 -0.63 -2.88 5.50
N LEU A 43 -1.49 -2.29 6.33
CA LEU A 43 -1.36 -2.30 7.79
C LEU A 43 -2.68 -2.70 8.43
N THR A 44 -2.60 -3.37 9.58
CA THR A 44 -3.77 -3.59 10.42
C THR A 44 -4.16 -2.31 11.14
N GLU A 45 -5.43 -2.22 11.55
CA GLU A 45 -5.94 -1.11 12.35
C GLU A 45 -5.15 -0.92 13.67
N GLU A 46 -4.65 -2.01 14.26
CA GLU A 46 -3.77 -1.96 15.43
C GLU A 46 -2.45 -1.23 15.13
N GLN A 47 -1.80 -1.55 14.00
CA GLN A 47 -0.56 -0.86 13.61
C GLN A 47 -0.82 0.61 13.27
N ILE A 48 -1.92 0.91 12.58
CA ILE A 48 -2.35 2.28 12.27
C ILE A 48 -2.51 3.10 13.56
N ARG A 49 -3.24 2.57 14.56
CA ARG A 49 -3.40 3.22 15.88
C ARG A 49 -2.06 3.39 16.60
N LYS A 50 -1.21 2.36 16.61
CA LYS A 50 0.11 2.39 17.25
C LYS A 50 1.01 3.46 16.64
N LEU A 51 0.95 3.65 15.32
CA LEU A 51 1.75 4.63 14.58
C LEU A 51 1.10 6.02 14.55
N GLY A 52 -0.15 6.15 15.02
CA GLY A 52 -0.88 7.42 15.01
C GLY A 52 -1.23 7.91 13.61
N LEU A 53 -1.39 7.00 12.64
CA LEU A 53 -1.72 7.34 11.26
C LEU A 53 -3.23 7.62 11.13
N THR A 54 -3.58 8.74 10.52
CA THR A 54 -4.98 9.08 10.20
C THR A 54 -5.26 8.79 8.73
N LEU A 55 -6.53 8.54 8.40
CA LEU A 55 -6.99 8.49 7.00
C LEU A 55 -6.66 9.81 6.28
N MET A 56 -6.28 9.70 5.01
CA MET A 56 -5.95 10.86 4.17
C MET A 56 -7.19 11.71 3.90
N ILE A 57 -8.31 11.06 3.63
CA ILE A 57 -9.63 11.64 3.45
C ILE A 57 -10.57 10.95 4.43
N LYS A 58 -11.48 11.69 5.05
CA LYS A 58 -12.50 11.09 5.92
C LYS A 58 -13.42 10.18 5.10
N ASP A 59 -13.88 9.08 5.67
CA ASP A 59 -14.68 8.08 4.96
C ASP A 59 -15.90 8.68 4.26
N GLU A 60 -16.61 9.63 4.88
CA GLU A 60 -17.78 10.29 4.28
C GLU A 60 -17.46 11.14 3.03
N HIS A 61 -16.19 11.42 2.77
CA HIS A 61 -15.71 12.20 1.63
C HIS A 61 -14.78 11.40 0.71
N ASN A 62 -14.60 10.09 0.95
CA ASN A 62 -13.77 9.27 0.08
C ASN A 62 -14.54 9.01 -1.22
N GLU A 63 -14.09 9.62 -2.32
CA GLU A 63 -14.71 9.44 -3.65
C GLU A 63 -13.93 8.44 -4.52
N SER A 64 -12.98 7.70 -3.95
CA SER A 64 -12.27 6.67 -4.70
C SER A 64 -13.25 5.56 -5.13
N PRO A 65 -13.12 5.02 -6.36
CA PRO A 65 -14.07 4.04 -6.89
C PRO A 65 -14.32 2.85 -5.96
N ASN A 66 -13.25 2.40 -5.29
CA ASN A 66 -13.27 1.24 -4.39
C ASN A 66 -13.18 1.62 -2.90
N GLN A 67 -13.34 2.91 -2.56
CA GLN A 67 -13.29 3.40 -1.18
C GLN A 67 -12.01 2.98 -0.45
N THR A 68 -10.88 2.98 -1.18
CA THR A 68 -9.60 2.52 -0.64
C THR A 68 -9.20 3.37 0.56
N ALA A 69 -8.94 2.71 1.69
CA ALA A 69 -8.69 3.33 2.99
C ALA A 69 -7.24 3.83 3.11
N PHE A 70 -6.85 4.78 2.27
CA PHE A 70 -5.52 5.37 2.33
C PHE A 70 -5.34 6.18 3.63
N THR A 71 -4.27 5.88 4.37
CA THR A 71 -3.78 6.80 5.41
C THR A 71 -2.98 7.93 4.79
N LEU A 72 -2.61 8.93 5.59
CA LEU A 72 -1.54 9.84 5.22
C LEU A 72 -0.28 9.04 4.84
N SER A 73 0.41 9.49 3.79
CA SER A 73 1.65 8.87 3.34
C SER A 73 2.72 9.02 4.41
N ILE A 74 3.60 8.03 4.48
CA ILE A 74 4.66 7.94 5.48
C ILE A 74 6.02 8.04 4.80
N GLU A 75 7.00 8.52 5.55
CA GLU A 75 8.42 8.46 5.23
C GLU A 75 9.17 8.00 6.47
N ALA A 76 10.30 7.32 6.30
CA ALA A 76 11.11 6.90 7.43
C ALA A 76 11.66 8.11 8.20
N ALA A 77 11.52 8.10 9.53
CA ALA A 77 11.93 9.21 10.39
C ALA A 77 13.46 9.42 10.41
N THR A 78 14.23 8.37 10.13
CA THR A 78 15.70 8.36 10.09
C THR A 78 16.18 7.37 9.04
N GLY A 79 17.46 7.47 8.63
CA GLY A 79 18.05 6.54 7.66
C GLY A 79 17.73 6.84 6.19
N VAL A 80 17.18 8.03 5.93
CA VAL A 80 16.93 8.58 4.58
C VAL A 80 17.87 9.75 4.30
N THR A 81 18.23 9.95 3.03
CA THR A 81 19.17 11.00 2.56
C THR A 81 18.60 11.78 1.41
#